data_AF-A0A3D2W9M4-F1
#
_entry.id   AF-A0A3D2W9M4-F1
#
_cell.length_a   1.000
_cell.length_b   1.000
_cell.length_c   1.000
_cell.angle_alpha   90.00
_cell.angle_beta   90.00
_cell.angle_gamma   90.00
#
_symmetry.space_group_name_H-M   'P 1'
#
loop_
_entity.id
_entity.type
_entity.pdbx_description
1 polymer ?
#
loop_
_entity_poly.entity_id
_entity_poly.type
_entity_poly.pdbx_seq_one_letter_code
_entity_poly.pdbx_strand_id
1 'polypeptide(L)'
;MLNEILIVLLMLGTLTAFAPPVRMMESDERRIFPACYLLAQSEAIASSLPRDFASAQGVIHFNENGNVRKAGTLHFSNGRKIVIELGGGRLVLR
;
A
#
# COMPACT_ATOMS: atom_id res chain seq x y z
N MET A 1 12.36 0.34 46.98
CA MET A 1 12.39 -0.79 46.02
C MET A 1 11.00 -1.17 45.49
N LEU A 2 10.13 -1.89 46.23
CA LEU A 2 8.83 -2.36 45.69
C LEU A 2 7.89 -1.20 45.30
N ASN A 3 7.81 -0.16 46.14
CA ASN A 3 6.95 1.00 45.87
C ASN A 3 7.41 1.81 44.65
N GLU A 4 8.73 1.94 44.43
CA GLU A 4 9.27 2.61 43.24
C GLU A 4 8.91 1.84 41.96
N ILE A 5 9.00 0.52 42.00
CA ILE A 5 8.62 -0.35 40.87
C ILE A 5 7.13 -0.22 40.55
N LEU A 6 6.27 -0.17 41.57
CA LEU A 6 4.83 0.02 41.40
C LEU A 6 4.49 1.38 40.77
N ILE A 7 5.17 2.45 41.18
CA ILE A 7 4.98 3.79 40.61
C ILE A 7 5.40 3.80 39.13
N VAL A 8 6.54 3.19 38.80
CA VAL A 8 7.02 3.09 37.41
C VAL A 8 6.03 2.30 36.54
N LEU A 9 5.50 1.19 37.03
CA LEU A 9 4.52 0.38 36.31
C LEU A 9 3.18 1.13 36.09
N LEU A 10 2.74 1.91 37.09
CA LEU A 10 1.54 2.75 36.97
C LEU A 10 1.73 3.84 35.90
N MET A 11 2.90 4.48 35.87
CA MET A 11 3.25 5.51 34.90
C MET A 11 3.34 4.94 33.48
N LEU A 12 3.94 3.76 33.31
CA LEU A 12 3.98 3.05 32.02
C LEU A 12 2.59 2.64 31.54
N GLY A 13 1.76 2.09 32.42
CA GLY A 13 0.40 1.67 32.09
C GLY A 13 -0.47 2.84 31.64
N THR A 14 -0.42 3.96 32.36
CA THR A 14 -1.15 5.17 31.96
C THR A 14 -0.63 5.73 30.64
N LEU A 15 0.69 5.79 30.43
CA LEU A 15 1.28 6.24 29.16
C LEU A 15 0.82 5.39 27.96
N THR A 16 0.73 4.07 28.13
CA THR A 16 0.23 3.17 27.08
C THR A 16 -1.27 3.30 26.82
N ALA A 17 -2.07 3.67 27.83
CA ALA A 17 -3.50 3.89 27.69
C ALA A 17 -3.83 5.22 26.99
N PHE A 18 -2.97 6.24 27.14
CA PHE A 18 -3.07 7.52 26.45
C PHE A 18 -2.38 7.55 25.09
N ALA A 19 -1.54 6.57 24.79
CA ALA A 19 -0.98 6.42 23.46
C ALA A 19 -2.12 6.16 22.47
N PRO A 20 -2.27 6.95 21.39
CA PRO A 20 -3.28 6.68 20.39
C PRO A 20 -3.07 5.25 19.87
N PRO A 21 -4.14 4.47 19.67
CA PRO A 21 -4.00 3.13 19.14
C PRO A 21 -3.31 3.24 17.78
N VAL A 22 -2.13 2.61 17.66
CA VAL A 22 -1.40 2.41 16.38
C VAL A 22 -2.29 1.70 15.34
N ARG A 23 -3.46 1.21 15.74
CA ARG A 23 -4.47 0.51 14.94
C ARG A 23 -5.30 1.37 14.00
N MET A 24 -5.18 2.70 13.98
CA MET A 24 -5.67 3.49 12.84
C MET A 24 -4.51 3.83 11.89
N MET A 25 -3.73 2.81 11.52
CA MET A 25 -2.99 2.88 10.26
C MET A 25 -4.06 2.74 9.17
N GLU A 26 -4.57 3.89 8.70
CA GLU A 26 -5.51 3.98 7.57
C GLU A 26 -5.14 2.93 6.53
N SER A 27 -6.14 2.11 6.17
CA SER A 27 -6.11 1.06 5.15
C SER A 27 -4.92 1.19 4.20
N ASP A 28 -3.95 0.30 4.39
CA ASP A 28 -2.63 0.32 3.80
C ASP A 28 -2.64 -0.02 2.30
N GLU A 29 -3.75 0.25 1.60
CA GLU A 29 -3.88 0.06 0.15
C GLU A 29 -2.76 0.78 -0.58
N ARG A 30 -2.31 1.94 -0.10
CA ARG A 30 -1.17 2.65 -0.71
C ARG A 30 0.16 1.90 -0.60
N ARG A 31 0.42 1.15 0.49
CA ARG A 31 1.68 0.38 0.60
C ARG A 31 1.57 -0.99 -0.05
N ILE A 32 0.38 -1.60 -0.02
CA ILE A 32 0.13 -2.91 -0.61
C ILE A 32 0.03 -2.81 -2.13
N PHE A 33 -0.61 -1.75 -2.65
CA PHE A 33 -0.86 -1.58 -4.08
C PHE A 33 0.42 -1.69 -4.93
N PRO A 34 1.51 -0.96 -4.67
CA PRO A 34 2.72 -1.05 -5.50
C PRO A 34 3.32 -2.46 -5.53
N ALA A 35 3.29 -3.18 -4.41
CA ALA A 35 3.82 -4.54 -4.34
C ALA A 35 2.98 -5.51 -5.18
N CYS A 36 1.65 -5.48 -5.01
CA CYS A 36 0.74 -6.33 -5.79
C CYS A 36 0.75 -5.98 -7.28
N TYR A 37 0.85 -4.69 -7.61
CA TYR A 37 0.98 -4.20 -8.97
C TYR A 37 2.23 -4.76 -9.65
N LEU A 38 3.39 -4.64 -9.01
CA LEU A 38 4.66 -5.11 -9.55
C LEU A 38 4.70 -6.64 -9.65
N LEU A 39 4.07 -7.34 -8.71
CA LEU A 39 3.93 -8.79 -8.78
C LEU A 39 3.12 -9.19 -10.03
N ALA A 40 1.93 -8.64 -10.22
CA ALA A 40 1.10 -8.94 -11.39
C ALA A 40 1.80 -8.58 -12.72
N GLN A 41 2.53 -7.46 -12.74
CA GLN A 41 3.37 -7.08 -13.88
C GLN A 41 4.47 -8.11 -14.15
N SER A 42 5.19 -8.55 -13.11
CA SER A 42 6.26 -9.54 -13.24
C SER A 42 5.74 -10.91 -13.68
N GLU A 43 4.55 -11.30 -13.24
CA GLU A 43 3.90 -12.54 -13.66
C GLU A 43 3.51 -12.50 -15.14
N ALA A 44 3.02 -11.35 -15.64
CA ALA A 44 2.72 -11.18 -17.06
C ALA A 44 3.98 -11.34 -17.92
N ILE A 45 5.10 -10.75 -17.50
CA ILE A 45 6.40 -10.88 -18.16
C ILE A 45 6.90 -12.33 -18.12
N ALA A 46 6.90 -12.94 -16.93
CA ALA A 46 7.43 -14.29 -16.71
C ALA A 46 6.65 -15.36 -17.47
N SER A 47 5.33 -15.20 -17.56
CA SER A 47 4.45 -16.12 -18.30
C SER A 47 4.32 -15.78 -19.79
N SER A 48 4.74 -14.59 -20.22
CA SER A 48 4.48 -14.05 -21.56
C SER A 48 3.00 -14.10 -21.94
N LEU A 49 2.12 -13.89 -20.96
CA LEU A 49 0.67 -13.87 -21.12
C LEU A 49 0.11 -12.57 -20.54
N PRO A 50 -0.95 -12.01 -21.16
CA PRO A 50 -1.63 -10.86 -20.60
C PRO A 50 -2.20 -11.18 -19.22
N ARG A 51 -2.20 -10.19 -18.33
CA ARG A 51 -2.67 -10.33 -16.96
C ARG A 51 -3.46 -9.12 -16.49
N ASP A 52 -4.54 -9.38 -15.80
CA ASP A 52 -5.41 -8.37 -15.23
C ASP A 52 -5.16 -8.28 -13.72
N PHE A 53 -5.00 -7.07 -13.23
CA PHE A 53 -4.84 -6.77 -11.81
C PHE A 53 -6.02 -5.92 -11.34
N ALA A 54 -6.89 -6.53 -10.52
CA ALA A 54 -8.02 -5.84 -9.90
C ALA A 54 -7.54 -5.03 -8.69
N SER A 55 -7.73 -3.72 -8.75
CA SER A 55 -7.56 -2.78 -7.64
C SER A 55 -8.92 -2.27 -7.18
N ALA A 56 -9.00 -1.75 -5.96
CA ALA A 56 -10.20 -1.11 -5.40
C ALA A 56 -10.74 0.03 -6.30
N GLN A 57 -9.89 0.61 -7.15
CA GLN A 57 -10.21 1.76 -7.99
C GLN A 57 -10.33 1.41 -9.49
N GLY A 58 -10.27 0.12 -9.83
CA GLY A 58 -10.42 -0.35 -11.22
C GLY A 58 -9.48 -1.50 -11.57
N VAL A 59 -9.59 -1.98 -12.81
CA VAL A 59 -8.76 -3.06 -13.34
C VAL A 59 -7.62 -2.47 -14.17
N ILE A 60 -6.41 -2.96 -13.93
CA ILE A 60 -5.21 -2.63 -14.70
C ILE A 60 -4.89 -3.83 -15.60
N HIS A 61 -4.76 -3.57 -16.89
CA HIS A 61 -4.48 -4.59 -17.89
C HIS A 61 -3.02 -4.53 -18.33
N PHE A 62 -2.27 -5.60 -18.03
CA PHE A 62 -0.91 -5.82 -18.52
C PHE A 62 -0.94 -6.71 -19.77
N ASN A 63 -0.13 -6.38 -20.77
CA ASN A 63 0.12 -7.29 -21.88
C ASN A 63 1.22 -8.32 -21.52
N GLU A 64 1.55 -9.20 -22.45
CA GLU A 64 2.60 -10.23 -22.33
C GLU A 64 4.01 -9.67 -22.04
N ASN A 65 4.24 -8.37 -22.27
CA ASN A 65 5.50 -7.70 -21.95
C ASN A 65 5.43 -6.94 -20.61
N GLY A 66 4.36 -7.09 -19.83
CA GLY A 66 4.14 -6.33 -18.60
C GLY A 66 3.79 -4.86 -18.82
N ASN A 67 3.47 -4.45 -20.04
CA ASN A 67 3.11 -3.07 -20.34
C ASN A 67 1.63 -2.81 -20.08
N VAL A 68 1.34 -1.64 -19.52
CA VAL A 68 -0.02 -1.17 -19.26
C VAL A 68 -0.60 -0.52 -20.50
N ARG A 69 -1.82 -0.92 -20.88
CA ARG A 69 -2.53 -0.43 -22.08
C ARG A 69 -3.22 0.92 -21.91
N LYS A 70 -3.40 1.39 -20.67
CA LYS A 70 -4.09 2.64 -20.34
C LYS A 70 -3.46 3.31 -19.13
N ALA A 71 -3.11 4.60 -19.25
CA ALA A 71 -2.68 5.39 -18.10
C ALA A 71 -3.82 5.53 -17.08
N GLY A 72 -3.46 5.59 -15.80
CA GLY A 72 -4.41 5.67 -14.69
C GLY A 72 -3.93 6.58 -13.58
N THR A 73 -4.85 7.03 -12.73
CA THR A 73 -4.49 7.74 -11.50
C THR A 73 -5.31 7.17 -10.37
N LEU A 74 -4.62 6.75 -9.31
CA LEU A 74 -5.23 6.28 -8.08
C LEU A 74 -5.30 7.41 -7.09
N HIS A 75 -6.45 7.55 -6.43
CA HIS A 75 -6.76 8.59 -5.47
C HIS A 75 -6.92 7.96 -4.09
N PHE A 76 -6.08 8.35 -3.12
CA PHE A 76 -6.15 7.82 -1.75
C PHE A 76 -6.88 8.81 -0.83
N SER A 77 -7.46 8.30 0.27
CA SER A 77 -8.25 9.10 1.24
C SER A 77 -7.47 10.29 1.80
N ASN A 78 -6.16 10.13 1.97
CA ASN A 78 -5.24 11.16 2.45
C ASN A 78 -4.84 12.22 1.40
N GLY A 79 -5.52 12.26 0.26
CA GLY A 79 -5.29 13.25 -0.81
C GLY A 79 -4.07 12.98 -1.70
N ARG A 80 -3.23 11.98 -1.35
CA ARG A 80 -2.11 11.54 -2.19
C ARG A 80 -2.61 10.77 -3.41
N LYS A 81 -1.76 10.70 -4.43
CA LYS A 81 -2.09 10.05 -5.69
C LYS A 81 -0.95 9.16 -6.17
N ILE A 82 -1.28 8.10 -6.88
CA ILE A 82 -0.31 7.32 -7.65
C ILE A 82 -0.73 7.38 -9.11
N VAL A 83 0.15 7.89 -9.96
CA VAL A 83 -0.07 7.93 -11.41
C VAL A 83 0.60 6.71 -12.03
N ILE A 84 -0.15 5.99 -12.87
CA ILE A 84 0.31 4.85 -13.66
C ILE A 84 0.50 5.36 -15.08
N GLU A 85 1.74 5.38 -15.56
CA GLU A 85 2.04 5.83 -16.92
C GLU A 85 1.74 4.76 -17.97
N LEU A 86 1.42 5.20 -19.19
CA LEU A 86 1.20 4.32 -20.33
C LEU A 86 2.51 3.62 -20.76
N GLY A 87 2.41 2.41 -21.29
CA GLY A 87 3.58 1.65 -21.75
C GLY A 87 4.17 0.86 -20.60
N GLY A 88 5.38 1.19 -20.15
CA GLY A 88 6.08 0.44 -19.09
C GLY A 88 5.36 0.42 -17.73
N GLY A 89 4.26 1.16 -17.55
CA GLY A 89 3.47 1.08 -16.33
C GLY A 89 4.17 1.72 -15.12
N ARG A 90 5.02 2.72 -15.34
CA ARG A 90 5.77 3.37 -14.27
C ARG A 90 4.82 3.99 -13.24
N LEU A 91 5.06 3.70 -11.96
CA LEU A 91 4.33 4.28 -10.84
C LEU A 91 5.00 5.59 -10.39
N VAL A 92 4.26 6.70 -10.43
CA VAL A 92 4.71 8.01 -9.95
C VAL A 92 3.88 8.39 -8.73
N LEU A 93 4.51 8.47 -7.56
CA LEU A 93 3.87 8.90 -6.32
C LEU A 93 3.80 10.43 -6.27
N ARG A 94 2.61 10.98 -6.04
CA ARG A 94 2.34 12.42 -5.91
C ARG A 94 1.54 12.74 -4.66
#